data_AF-A0AAJ0BT83-F1
#
_entry.id   AF-A0AAJ0BT83-F1
#
_cell.length_a   1.000
_cell.length_b   1.000
_cell.length_c   1.000
_cell.angle_alpha   90.00
_cell.angle_beta   90.00
_cell.angle_gamma   90.00
#
_symmetry.space_group_name_H-M   'P 1'
#
loop_
_entity.id
_entity.type
_entity.pdbx_description
1 polymer ?
#
loop_
_entity_poly.entity_id
_entity_poly.type
_entity_poly.pdbx_seq_one_letter_code
_entity_poly.pdbx_strand_id
1 'polypeptide(L)'
;MASQNHKLQVYLACQGIFHGDSANVRKLAKIKQRVSTHQRSLQPLINKLGGDEKFFEILRDLLEGGVFASESRRKLEFPESHPSSPISHSAFKGVPEASEKTTLTGAGDDSLELPAEPGTTLGATQRAQKPGFPSLFPWHVPFKAQHLILTTAQQVLEECCFDFAKDCLPAMVKENGWDCAAAVELNQWTKILDAHHDKLALYALDPGSSSIQGVFASIARLRHTAVHRAPIFAEELRQLVESAVKFAQLLQDRRRALQLQKLTSEVNAKINAMELSKKFLEDKTTRLLQEIQRQREELDRMEKAAIEDMLKVDSGNKTIIGNVLEQAVRNIFTDKRDQESAVVRNTNSEEVGGRPDGERALIKWDVGTVGG
;
A
#
# COMPACT_ATOMS: atom_id res chain seq x y z
N MET A 1 12.50 17.53 16.91
CA MET A 1 12.17 16.95 15.58
C MET A 1 10.85 16.21 15.67
N ALA A 2 9.98 16.33 14.67
CA ALA A 2 8.76 15.52 14.58
C ALA A 2 9.05 14.11 14.02
N SER A 3 8.28 13.12 14.48
CA SER A 3 8.27 11.76 13.91
C SER A 3 7.94 11.78 12.42
N GLN A 4 8.58 10.92 11.63
CA GLN A 4 8.31 10.75 10.20
C GLN A 4 6.83 10.41 9.91
N ASN A 5 6.15 9.73 10.83
CA ASN A 5 4.72 9.45 10.71
C ASN A 5 3.88 10.75 10.81
N HIS A 6 4.27 11.68 11.68
CA HIS A 6 3.62 13.00 11.78
C HIS A 6 3.89 13.87 10.56
N LYS A 7 5.14 13.89 10.05
CA LYS A 7 5.48 14.55 8.79
C LYS A 7 4.61 14.04 7.64
N LEU A 8 4.45 12.72 7.52
CA LEU A 8 3.62 12.10 6.48
C LEU A 8 2.13 12.44 6.63
N GLN A 9 1.58 12.43 7.85
CA GLN A 9 0.18 12.80 8.09
C GLN A 9 -0.10 14.27 7.70
N VAL A 10 0.79 15.20 8.06
CA VAL A 10 0.67 16.62 7.66
C VAL A 10 0.79 16.78 6.15
N TYR A 11 1.75 16.10 5.52
CA TYR A 11 1.92 16.11 4.06
C TYR A 11 0.63 15.68 3.34
N LEU A 12 0.09 14.50 3.66
CA LEU A 12 -1.10 13.95 2.99
C LEU A 12 -2.34 14.83 3.19
N ALA A 13 -2.54 15.39 4.38
CA ALA A 13 -3.65 16.30 4.66
C ALA A 13 -3.51 17.66 3.95
N CYS A 14 -2.28 18.13 3.73
CA CYS A 14 -2.00 19.44 3.15
C CYS A 14 -1.77 19.42 1.63
N GLN A 15 -1.57 18.25 1.01
CA GLN A 15 -1.29 18.10 -0.43
C GLN A 15 -2.40 18.69 -1.33
N GLY A 16 -3.67 18.63 -0.91
CA GLY A 16 -4.80 19.28 -1.62
C GLY A 16 -4.90 20.81 -1.43
N ILE A 17 -4.10 21.38 -0.52
CA ILE A 17 -4.09 22.81 -0.14
C ILE A 17 -2.84 23.52 -0.70
N PHE A 18 -1.70 22.80 -0.74
CA PHE A 18 -0.40 23.28 -1.21
C PHE A 18 0.04 22.51 -2.46
N HIS A 19 -0.45 22.96 -3.63
CA HIS A 19 -0.15 22.44 -4.97
C HIS A 19 0.12 23.60 -5.95
N GLY A 20 0.80 23.32 -7.07
CA GLY A 20 1.23 24.36 -8.02
C GLY A 20 2.02 25.50 -7.34
N ASP A 21 1.74 26.75 -7.70
CA ASP A 21 2.34 27.95 -7.09
C ASP A 21 2.27 27.95 -5.56
N SER A 22 1.22 27.37 -4.99
CA SER A 22 1.03 27.38 -3.54
C SER A 22 1.99 26.46 -2.79
N ALA A 23 2.55 25.43 -3.43
CA ALA A 23 3.63 24.61 -2.88
C ALA A 23 4.94 25.40 -2.66
N ASN A 24 5.09 26.56 -3.32
CA ASN A 24 6.25 27.44 -3.20
C ASN A 24 6.07 28.59 -2.19
N VAL A 25 4.98 28.59 -1.41
CA VAL A 25 4.79 29.56 -0.31
C VAL A 25 5.74 29.25 0.86
N ARG A 26 6.43 30.28 1.34
CA ARG A 26 7.31 30.22 2.53
C ARG A 26 6.92 31.19 3.65
N LYS A 27 6.27 32.32 3.32
CA LYS A 27 5.87 33.33 4.32
C LYS A 27 4.78 32.80 5.25
N LEU A 28 5.09 32.61 6.54
CA LEU A 28 4.20 32.01 7.54
C LEU A 28 2.78 32.62 7.57
N ALA A 29 2.63 33.93 7.40
CA ALA A 29 1.32 34.59 7.32
C ALA A 29 0.46 34.05 6.15
N LYS A 30 1.06 33.81 4.96
CA LYS A 30 0.37 33.21 3.81
C LYS A 30 0.09 31.71 4.01
N ILE A 31 0.93 31.01 4.78
CA ILE A 31 0.70 29.59 5.17
C ILE A 31 -0.52 29.53 6.11
N LYS A 32 -0.53 30.32 7.19
CA LYS A 32 -1.66 30.41 8.14
C LYS A 32 -2.95 30.83 7.43
N GLN A 33 -2.90 31.82 6.53
CA GLN A 33 -4.07 32.25 5.73
C GLN A 33 -4.66 31.12 4.86
N ARG A 34 -3.80 30.31 4.21
CA ARG A 34 -4.26 29.14 3.42
C ARG A 34 -4.84 28.03 4.29
N VAL A 35 -4.23 27.78 5.45
CA VAL A 35 -4.71 26.79 6.42
C VAL A 35 -6.04 27.22 7.05
N SER A 36 -6.24 28.50 7.37
CA SER A 36 -7.48 28.98 8.02
C SER A 36 -8.74 28.71 7.21
N THR A 37 -8.67 28.74 5.88
CA THR A 37 -9.76 28.35 4.96
C THR A 37 -10.23 26.91 5.17
N HIS A 38 -9.35 26.05 5.69
CA HIS A 38 -9.55 24.62 5.89
C HIS A 38 -9.45 24.18 7.36
N GLN A 39 -9.38 25.11 8.33
CA GLN A 39 -9.11 24.82 9.75
C GLN A 39 -10.05 23.74 10.32
N ARG A 40 -11.36 23.80 10.02
CA ARG A 40 -12.34 22.80 10.48
C ARG A 40 -12.02 21.38 10.02
N SER A 41 -11.45 21.22 8.82
CA SER A 41 -11.06 19.92 8.26
C SER A 41 -9.71 19.44 8.80
N LEU A 42 -8.83 20.37 9.21
CA LEU A 42 -7.50 20.06 9.74
C LEU A 42 -7.49 19.88 11.27
N GLN A 43 -8.45 20.45 12.02
CA GLN A 43 -8.51 20.35 13.48
C GLN A 43 -8.36 18.92 14.05
N PRO A 44 -8.98 17.86 13.48
CA PRO A 44 -8.77 16.49 13.97
C PRO A 44 -7.31 16.05 13.92
N LEU A 45 -6.56 16.47 12.89
CA LEU A 45 -5.13 16.20 12.78
C LEU A 45 -4.30 17.11 13.70
N ILE A 46 -4.62 18.41 13.77
CA ILE A 46 -3.94 19.38 14.65
C ILE A 46 -4.04 18.92 16.12
N ASN A 47 -5.23 18.54 16.57
CA ASN A 47 -5.46 17.99 17.90
C ASN A 47 -4.65 16.70 18.12
N LYS A 48 -4.67 15.76 17.16
CA LYS A 48 -3.92 14.49 17.23
C LYS A 48 -2.40 14.69 17.31
N LEU A 49 -1.86 15.73 16.67
CA LEU A 49 -0.44 16.04 16.70
C LEU A 49 -0.01 16.67 18.04
N GLY A 50 -0.92 17.37 18.71
CA GLY A 50 -0.66 18.10 19.97
C GLY A 50 -0.73 19.62 19.84
N GLY A 51 -1.51 20.16 18.89
CA GLY A 51 -1.78 21.59 18.76
C GLY A 51 -1.21 22.27 17.51
N ASP A 52 -1.65 23.51 17.27
CA ASP A 52 -1.31 24.29 16.06
C ASP A 52 0.19 24.49 15.88
N GLU A 53 0.96 24.76 16.95
CA GLU A 53 2.38 25.08 16.87
C GLU A 53 3.19 24.00 16.14
N LYS A 54 3.02 22.75 16.58
CA LYS A 54 3.68 21.56 16.01
C LYS A 54 3.17 21.22 14.61
N PHE A 55 1.90 21.48 14.33
CA PHE A 55 1.35 21.35 12.98
C PHE A 55 1.99 22.36 12.02
N PHE A 56 2.10 23.63 12.42
CA PHE A 56 2.72 24.68 11.61
C PHE A 56 4.25 24.58 11.52
N GLU A 57 4.93 24.06 12.55
CA GLU A 57 6.34 23.64 12.50
C GLU A 57 6.53 22.62 11.37
N ILE A 58 5.85 21.48 11.46
CA ILE A 58 5.94 20.40 10.46
C ILE A 58 5.56 20.90 9.06
N LEU A 59 4.48 21.67 8.92
CA LEU A 59 4.02 22.16 7.63
C LEU A 59 5.02 23.16 6.99
N ARG A 60 5.63 24.04 7.78
CA ARG A 60 6.68 24.95 7.31
C ARG A 60 7.90 24.14 6.84
N ASP A 61 8.39 23.21 7.65
CA ASP A 61 9.58 22.42 7.36
C ASP A 61 9.40 21.61 6.05
N LEU A 62 8.21 21.01 5.84
CA LEU A 62 7.86 20.31 4.61
C LEU A 62 7.76 21.23 3.38
N LEU A 63 7.23 22.45 3.56
CA LEU A 63 7.20 23.46 2.49
C LEU A 63 8.62 23.91 2.12
N GLU A 64 9.46 24.19 3.10
CA GLU A 64 10.88 24.57 2.92
C GLU A 64 11.68 23.45 2.24
N GLY A 65 11.48 22.18 2.64
CA GLY A 65 12.05 21.00 1.97
C GLY A 65 11.52 20.75 0.55
N GLY A 66 10.41 21.40 0.15
CA GLY A 66 9.88 21.38 -1.22
C GLY A 66 9.11 20.12 -1.61
N VAL A 67 8.68 19.29 -0.66
CA VAL A 67 8.04 17.97 -0.95
C VAL A 67 6.69 18.09 -1.68
N PHE A 68 6.02 19.24 -1.54
CA PHE A 68 4.79 19.56 -2.23
C PHE A 68 5.01 19.96 -3.71
N ALA A 69 6.23 20.37 -4.06
CA ALA A 69 6.60 20.83 -5.41
C ALA A 69 7.43 19.80 -6.21
N SER A 70 8.10 18.85 -5.55
CA SER A 70 8.97 17.87 -6.21
C SER A 70 8.82 16.47 -5.63
N GLU A 71 8.57 15.49 -6.51
CA GLU A 71 8.51 14.07 -6.15
C GLU A 71 9.87 13.55 -5.64
N SER A 72 10.99 14.00 -6.23
CA SER A 72 12.33 13.62 -5.77
C SER A 72 12.62 14.15 -4.36
N ARG A 73 12.16 15.38 -4.03
CA ARG A 73 12.22 15.90 -2.66
C ARG A 73 11.35 15.10 -1.69
N ARG A 74 10.13 14.73 -2.11
CA ARG A 74 9.21 13.87 -1.33
C ARG A 74 9.81 12.49 -1.02
N LYS A 75 10.47 11.87 -1.99
CA LYS A 75 11.18 10.59 -1.83
C LYS A 75 12.37 10.70 -0.86
N LEU A 76 13.06 11.83 -0.86
CA LEU A 76 14.16 12.11 0.08
C LEU A 76 13.70 12.41 1.51
N GLU A 77 12.57 13.12 1.67
CA GLU A 77 12.02 13.49 2.98
C GLU A 77 11.31 12.31 3.68
N PHE A 78 10.73 11.38 2.91
CA PHE A 78 10.03 10.20 3.41
C PHE A 78 10.74 8.87 3.06
N PRO A 79 12.02 8.70 3.45
CA PRO A 79 12.76 7.48 3.16
C PRO A 79 12.17 6.27 3.89
N GLU A 80 12.56 5.07 3.45
CA GLU A 80 11.96 3.79 3.84
C GLU A 80 12.52 3.24 5.17
N SER A 81 12.96 4.14 6.07
CA SER A 81 13.63 3.78 7.33
C SER A 81 12.66 3.25 8.40
N HIS A 82 12.73 1.96 8.67
CA HIS A 82 12.32 1.39 9.95
C HIS A 82 13.30 1.78 11.07
N PRO A 83 12.90 1.74 12.36
CA PRO A 83 13.86 1.60 13.44
C PRO A 83 14.53 0.21 13.34
N SER A 84 15.85 0.17 13.20
CA SER A 84 16.62 -1.07 13.28
C SER A 84 16.59 -1.60 14.72
N SER A 85 16.03 -2.79 14.94
CA SER A 85 16.33 -3.55 16.16
C SER A 85 17.82 -3.96 16.14
N PRO A 86 18.57 -3.76 17.23
CA PRO A 86 20.01 -3.98 17.23
C PRO A 86 20.36 -5.47 17.39
N ILE A 87 20.43 -6.21 16.28
CA ILE A 87 21.16 -7.49 16.24
C ILE A 87 22.63 -7.17 15.99
N SER A 88 23.39 -7.02 17.07
CA SER A 88 24.81 -6.65 17.02
C SER A 88 25.70 -7.83 16.62
N HIS A 89 26.35 -7.69 15.46
CA HIS A 89 27.62 -8.28 15.02
C HIS A 89 28.25 -9.47 15.80
N SER A 90 28.40 -10.60 15.10
CA SER A 90 29.72 -11.18 14.80
C SER A 90 29.63 -11.95 13.46
N ALA A 91 30.24 -11.48 12.38
CA ALA A 91 31.66 -11.56 12.05
C ALA A 91 32.13 -12.98 11.67
N PHE A 92 31.84 -13.40 10.43
CA PHE A 92 32.69 -14.33 9.68
C PHE A 92 33.01 -13.77 8.30
N LYS A 93 34.20 -14.11 7.78
CA LYS A 93 34.87 -13.43 6.67
C LYS A 93 35.60 -14.48 5.82
N GLY A 94 35.06 -14.82 4.63
CA GLY A 94 35.66 -15.85 3.77
C GLY A 94 34.92 -16.02 2.43
N VAL A 95 35.67 -15.86 1.34
CA VAL A 95 35.37 -15.98 -0.11
C VAL A 95 36.75 -16.24 -0.77
N PRO A 96 36.92 -16.93 -1.93
CA PRO A 96 35.96 -17.54 -2.86
C PRO A 96 36.01 -19.11 -2.77
N GLU A 97 35.86 -20.00 -3.76
CA GLU A 97 35.69 -19.96 -5.24
C GLU A 97 35.03 -21.26 -5.78
N ALA A 98 34.88 -21.38 -7.11
CA ALA A 98 34.39 -22.50 -7.92
C ALA A 98 32.91 -22.91 -7.71
N SER A 99 31.99 -22.86 -8.69
CA SER A 99 32.00 -23.04 -10.16
C SER A 99 32.19 -24.47 -10.65
N GLU A 100 31.08 -25.18 -10.92
CA GLU A 100 30.99 -26.06 -12.10
C GLU A 100 29.55 -26.25 -12.60
N LYS A 101 29.37 -26.89 -13.77
CA LYS A 101 28.23 -26.67 -14.67
C LYS A 101 27.90 -27.89 -15.56
N THR A 102 26.75 -28.54 -15.34
CA THR A 102 26.07 -29.51 -16.24
C THR A 102 24.57 -29.54 -15.87
N THR A 103 23.54 -29.32 -16.68
CA THR A 103 23.29 -29.28 -18.15
C THR A 103 22.77 -30.60 -18.78
N LEU A 104 21.43 -30.77 -18.77
CA LEU A 104 20.52 -31.38 -19.78
C LEU A 104 20.80 -32.78 -20.39
N THR A 105 19.77 -33.66 -20.43
CA THR A 105 19.00 -34.11 -21.63
C THR A 105 18.22 -35.44 -21.42
N GLY A 106 17.22 -35.73 -22.29
CA GLY A 106 16.48 -37.02 -22.41
C GLY A 106 15.20 -37.12 -21.54
N ALA A 107 13.95 -37.11 -22.00
CA ALA A 107 13.26 -37.14 -23.32
C ALA A 107 12.75 -38.52 -23.83
N GLY A 108 11.42 -38.60 -24.02
CA GLY A 108 10.62 -39.69 -24.62
C GLY A 108 10.34 -40.92 -23.73
N ASP A 109 9.32 -41.76 -23.93
CA ASP A 109 8.03 -41.78 -24.69
C ASP A 109 7.22 -43.00 -24.14
N ASP A 110 5.92 -43.29 -24.32
CA ASP A 110 4.78 -42.75 -25.10
C ASP A 110 3.43 -42.96 -24.32
N SER A 111 2.34 -43.31 -25.00
CA SER A 111 0.92 -43.46 -24.60
C SER A 111 0.58 -44.93 -24.16
N LEU A 112 -0.61 -45.34 -23.65
CA LEU A 112 -2.01 -45.07 -24.03
C LEU A 112 -3.06 -45.31 -22.91
N GLU A 113 -4.16 -44.54 -22.99
CA GLU A 113 -5.57 -44.86 -22.69
C GLU A 113 -6.12 -45.17 -21.26
N LEU A 114 -7.46 -45.10 -21.18
CA LEU A 114 -8.39 -44.90 -20.04
C LEU A 114 -9.52 -45.97 -20.11
N PRO A 115 -10.33 -46.30 -19.05
CA PRO A 115 -11.25 -45.31 -18.44
C PRO A 115 -11.77 -45.52 -16.97
N ALA A 116 -12.52 -44.49 -16.52
CA ALA A 116 -13.61 -44.50 -15.52
C ALA A 116 -13.32 -44.61 -14.00
N GLU A 117 -13.19 -43.45 -13.34
CA GLU A 117 -14.10 -42.86 -12.32
C GLU A 117 -15.02 -43.75 -11.42
N PRO A 118 -15.45 -43.29 -10.21
CA PRO A 118 -15.02 -42.13 -9.41
C PRO A 118 -14.74 -42.43 -7.91
N GLY A 119 -14.13 -41.48 -7.17
CA GLY A 119 -14.23 -41.50 -5.69
C GLY A 119 -13.22 -40.67 -4.87
N THR A 120 -13.66 -39.51 -4.37
CA THR A 120 -13.16 -38.80 -3.17
C THR A 120 -11.66 -38.50 -3.07
N THR A 121 -11.28 -37.26 -3.37
CA THR A 121 -9.92 -36.72 -3.29
C THR A 121 -9.34 -36.65 -1.88
N LEU A 122 -8.04 -36.94 -1.75
CA LEU A 122 -7.25 -36.53 -0.58
C LEU A 122 -7.16 -35.00 -0.50
N GLY A 123 -7.14 -34.48 0.73
CA GLY A 123 -6.95 -33.06 1.00
C GLY A 123 -5.53 -32.59 0.68
N ALA A 124 -5.28 -32.18 -0.57
CA ALA A 124 -4.04 -31.52 -0.96
C ALA A 124 -3.85 -30.24 -0.13
N THR A 125 -2.66 -30.08 0.46
CA THR A 125 -2.30 -28.94 1.30
C THR A 125 -2.52 -27.63 0.53
N GLN A 126 -3.47 -26.81 0.98
CA GLN A 126 -3.79 -25.56 0.30
C GLN A 126 -2.58 -24.62 0.38
N ARG A 127 -1.87 -24.49 -0.75
CA ARG A 127 -0.77 -23.54 -0.93
C ARG A 127 -1.32 -22.13 -0.71
N ALA A 128 -1.07 -21.58 0.47
CA ALA A 128 -1.69 -20.35 0.94
C ALA A 128 -1.57 -19.24 -0.10
N GLN A 129 -2.70 -18.83 -0.67
CA GLN A 129 -2.75 -17.73 -1.62
C GLN A 129 -2.33 -16.46 -0.89
N LYS A 130 -1.20 -15.85 -1.29
CA LYS A 130 -0.80 -14.53 -0.78
C LYS A 130 -1.96 -13.56 -1.01
N PRO A 131 -2.56 -12.97 0.04
CA PRO A 131 -3.56 -11.93 -0.16
C PRO A 131 -2.88 -10.75 -0.86
N GLY A 132 -3.31 -10.45 -2.10
CA GLY A 132 -2.95 -9.20 -2.75
C GLY A 132 -3.44 -8.04 -1.88
N PHE A 133 -2.60 -7.03 -1.64
CA PHE A 133 -3.02 -5.90 -0.82
C PHE A 133 -4.18 -5.15 -1.52
N PRO A 134 -5.14 -4.58 -0.77
CA PRO A 134 -6.31 -3.95 -1.37
C PRO A 134 -5.95 -2.63 -2.08
N SER A 135 -6.21 -2.60 -3.39
CA SER A 135 -6.10 -1.39 -4.23
C SER A 135 -6.90 -0.23 -3.66
N LEU A 136 -6.31 0.97 -3.69
CA LEU A 136 -6.97 2.24 -3.40
C LEU A 136 -7.71 2.81 -4.63
N PHE A 137 -7.68 2.11 -5.77
CA PHE A 137 -8.30 2.48 -7.05
C PHE A 137 -9.25 1.38 -7.58
N PRO A 138 -10.31 1.74 -8.33
CA PRO A 138 -10.81 3.10 -8.57
C PRO A 138 -11.40 3.72 -7.28
N TRP A 139 -11.62 5.03 -7.26
CA TRP A 139 -12.03 5.74 -6.03
C TRP A 139 -13.12 6.78 -6.24
N HIS A 140 -13.87 7.02 -5.17
CA HIS A 140 -15.03 7.92 -5.12
C HIS A 140 -14.69 9.18 -4.32
N VAL A 141 -15.12 10.35 -4.80
CA VAL A 141 -15.03 11.61 -4.04
C VAL A 141 -15.99 11.53 -2.83
N PRO A 142 -15.64 12.05 -1.64
CA PRO A 142 -16.52 11.99 -0.46
C PRO A 142 -17.93 12.52 -0.78
N PHE A 143 -18.95 11.69 -0.55
CA PHE A 143 -20.30 11.88 -1.09
C PHE A 143 -20.88 13.28 -0.86
N LYS A 144 -20.69 13.87 0.34
CA LYS A 144 -21.15 15.23 0.65
C LYS A 144 -20.57 16.31 -0.28
N ALA A 145 -19.32 16.15 -0.70
CA ALA A 145 -18.68 17.05 -1.66
C ALA A 145 -19.18 16.77 -3.09
N GLN A 146 -19.26 15.50 -3.50
CA GLN A 146 -19.81 15.09 -4.79
C GLN A 146 -21.24 15.64 -5.01
N HIS A 147 -22.14 15.43 -4.04
CA HIS A 147 -23.53 15.90 -4.12
C HIS A 147 -23.61 17.42 -4.20
N LEU A 148 -22.83 18.15 -3.38
CA LEU A 148 -22.77 19.62 -3.44
C LEU A 148 -22.28 20.11 -4.81
N ILE A 149 -21.22 19.49 -5.37
CA ILE A 149 -20.69 19.84 -6.70
C ILE A 149 -21.75 19.62 -7.78
N LEU A 150 -22.37 18.44 -7.82
CA LEU A 150 -23.35 18.08 -8.84
C LEU A 150 -24.62 18.94 -8.76
N THR A 151 -25.17 19.18 -7.57
CA THR A 151 -26.36 20.03 -7.40
C THR A 151 -26.06 21.51 -7.67
N THR A 152 -24.87 22.01 -7.31
CA THR A 152 -24.45 23.38 -7.67
C THR A 152 -24.30 23.52 -9.19
N ALA A 153 -23.68 22.52 -9.85
CA ALA A 153 -23.55 22.51 -11.29
C ALA A 153 -24.93 22.44 -11.98
N GLN A 154 -25.84 21.57 -11.51
CA GLN A 154 -27.21 21.47 -12.05
C GLN A 154 -27.93 22.82 -11.97
N GLN A 155 -27.96 23.46 -10.80
CA GLN A 155 -28.61 24.76 -10.61
C GLN A 155 -28.04 25.82 -11.56
N VAL A 156 -26.71 25.94 -11.65
CA VAL A 156 -26.06 26.94 -12.54
C VAL A 156 -26.41 26.70 -14.01
N LEU A 157 -26.60 25.45 -14.43
CA LEU A 157 -27.02 25.12 -15.80
C LEU A 157 -28.51 25.38 -16.04
N GLU A 158 -29.38 25.10 -15.07
CA GLU A 158 -30.81 25.44 -15.12
C GLU A 158 -31.00 26.97 -15.22
N GLU A 159 -30.19 27.73 -14.48
CA GLU A 159 -30.11 29.18 -14.59
C GLU A 159 -29.61 29.65 -15.98
N CYS A 160 -28.60 28.99 -16.57
CA CYS A 160 -28.15 29.30 -17.94
C CYS A 160 -29.28 29.09 -18.96
N CYS A 161 -29.98 27.96 -18.89
CA CYS A 161 -31.07 27.64 -19.81
C CYS A 161 -32.21 28.64 -19.70
N PHE A 162 -32.59 29.04 -18.48
CA PHE A 162 -33.70 29.94 -18.24
C PHE A 162 -33.47 31.34 -18.83
N ASP A 163 -32.28 31.91 -18.65
CA ASP A 163 -31.98 33.23 -19.21
C ASP A 163 -31.80 33.16 -20.74
N PHE A 164 -31.15 32.12 -21.27
CA PHE A 164 -31.12 31.87 -22.73
C PHE A 164 -32.53 31.74 -23.32
N ALA A 165 -33.45 31.09 -22.62
CA ALA A 165 -34.84 30.94 -23.04
C ALA A 165 -35.63 32.26 -23.00
N LYS A 166 -35.33 33.18 -22.07
CA LYS A 166 -35.92 34.54 -22.10
C LYS A 166 -35.49 35.31 -23.35
N ASP A 167 -34.21 35.23 -23.71
CA ASP A 167 -33.66 35.99 -24.83
C ASP A 167 -34.05 35.38 -26.19
N CYS A 168 -34.04 34.04 -26.31
CA CYS A 168 -34.26 33.35 -27.59
C CYS A 168 -35.69 32.80 -27.79
N LEU A 169 -36.45 32.59 -26.70
CA LEU A 169 -37.77 31.95 -26.68
C LEU A 169 -38.80 32.65 -25.74
N PRO A 170 -38.88 34.00 -25.67
CA PRO A 170 -39.68 34.72 -24.67
C PRO A 170 -41.18 34.37 -24.67
N ALA A 171 -41.74 34.02 -25.84
CA ALA A 171 -43.12 33.56 -25.96
C ALA A 171 -43.37 32.27 -25.16
N MET A 172 -42.51 31.25 -25.33
CA MET A 172 -42.60 29.98 -24.61
C MET A 172 -42.50 30.17 -23.10
N VAL A 173 -41.54 30.98 -22.62
CA VAL A 173 -41.34 31.27 -21.19
C VAL A 173 -42.61 31.90 -20.59
N LYS A 174 -43.25 32.81 -21.32
CA LYS A 174 -44.48 33.48 -20.90
C LYS A 174 -45.72 32.57 -20.97
N GLU A 175 -45.84 31.76 -22.02
CA GLU A 175 -46.97 30.84 -22.24
C GLU A 175 -46.99 29.68 -21.24
N ASN A 176 -45.81 29.18 -20.84
CA ASN A 176 -45.68 28.13 -19.82
C ASN A 176 -45.60 28.69 -18.38
N GLY A 177 -45.62 30.02 -18.21
CA GLY A 177 -45.66 30.68 -16.90
C GLY A 177 -44.38 30.52 -16.06
N TRP A 178 -43.22 30.32 -16.68
CA TRP A 178 -41.96 30.08 -15.97
C TRP A 178 -41.40 31.38 -15.35
N ASP A 179 -41.56 31.53 -14.04
CA ASP A 179 -41.14 32.70 -13.27
C ASP A 179 -39.66 32.65 -12.84
N CYS A 180 -39.12 31.45 -12.64
CA CYS A 180 -37.77 31.21 -12.15
C CYS A 180 -37.08 30.02 -12.85
N ALA A 181 -35.75 29.96 -12.76
CA ALA A 181 -34.96 28.88 -13.36
C ALA A 181 -35.31 27.49 -12.81
N ALA A 182 -35.73 27.41 -11.54
CA ALA A 182 -36.13 26.18 -10.88
C ALA A 182 -37.51 25.65 -11.32
N ALA A 183 -38.28 26.42 -12.11
CA ALA A 183 -39.57 25.97 -12.66
C ALA A 183 -39.42 24.92 -13.77
N VAL A 184 -38.22 24.77 -14.35
CA VAL A 184 -37.93 23.82 -15.43
C VAL A 184 -36.65 23.05 -15.14
N GLU A 185 -36.78 21.74 -15.05
CA GLU A 185 -35.68 20.84 -14.70
C GLU A 185 -34.69 20.66 -15.86
N LEU A 186 -33.41 20.43 -15.56
CA LEU A 186 -32.33 20.43 -16.55
C LEU A 186 -32.50 19.46 -17.75
N ASN A 187 -33.17 18.31 -17.57
CA ASN A 187 -33.41 17.37 -18.68
C ASN A 187 -34.64 17.74 -19.55
N GLN A 188 -35.47 18.67 -19.10
CA GLN A 188 -36.54 19.26 -19.91
C GLN A 188 -35.90 20.33 -20.81
N TRP A 189 -35.03 21.17 -20.24
CA TRP A 189 -34.20 22.11 -21.00
C TRP A 189 -33.41 21.44 -22.13
N THR A 190 -32.71 20.32 -21.88
CA THR A 190 -31.99 19.63 -22.96
C THR A 190 -32.91 19.17 -24.11
N LYS A 191 -34.17 18.81 -23.84
CA LYS A 191 -35.14 18.45 -24.90
C LYS A 191 -35.66 19.68 -25.65
N ILE A 192 -35.93 20.77 -24.93
CA ILE A 192 -36.39 22.05 -25.49
C ILE A 192 -35.31 22.64 -26.42
N LEU A 193 -34.04 22.56 -26.01
CA LEU A 193 -32.91 23.07 -26.78
C LEU A 193 -32.60 22.20 -28.01
N ASP A 194 -32.75 20.87 -27.90
CA ASP A 194 -32.63 19.94 -29.04
C ASP A 194 -33.76 20.14 -30.07
N ALA A 195 -35.00 20.35 -29.59
CA ALA A 195 -36.15 20.71 -30.44
C ALA A 195 -36.06 22.12 -31.08
N HIS A 196 -35.13 22.96 -30.63
CA HIS A 196 -34.86 24.30 -31.16
C HIS A 196 -33.41 24.47 -31.61
N HIS A 197 -32.79 23.39 -32.08
CA HIS A 197 -31.40 23.35 -32.51
C HIS A 197 -31.04 24.45 -33.53
N ASP A 198 -31.96 24.85 -34.42
CA ASP A 198 -31.73 25.94 -35.39
C ASP A 198 -31.40 27.28 -34.71
N LYS A 199 -32.08 27.60 -33.60
CA LYS A 199 -31.78 28.80 -32.80
C LYS A 199 -30.47 28.66 -32.03
N LEU A 200 -30.18 27.45 -31.54
CA LEU A 200 -28.92 27.15 -30.87
C LEU A 200 -27.72 27.30 -31.81
N ALA A 201 -27.86 26.85 -33.06
CA ALA A 201 -26.84 26.89 -34.10
C ALA A 201 -26.44 28.33 -34.49
N LEU A 202 -27.35 29.30 -34.40
CA LEU A 202 -27.03 30.73 -34.59
C LEU A 202 -26.08 31.29 -33.52
N TYR A 203 -25.99 30.64 -32.36
CA TYR A 203 -25.10 31.01 -31.25
C TYR A 203 -23.96 30.00 -31.01
N ALA A 204 -23.90 28.89 -31.76
CA ALA A 204 -22.85 27.90 -31.64
C ALA A 204 -21.56 28.40 -32.32
N LEU A 205 -20.48 28.55 -31.54
CA LEU A 205 -19.22 29.14 -32.02
C LEU A 205 -18.41 28.25 -32.99
N ASP A 206 -18.67 26.94 -33.04
CA ASP A 206 -17.99 26.01 -33.93
C ASP A 206 -18.85 24.75 -34.18
N PRO A 207 -19.23 24.42 -35.44
CA PRO A 207 -19.89 23.15 -35.78
C PRO A 207 -19.02 21.90 -35.58
N GLY A 208 -17.69 22.04 -35.52
CA GLY A 208 -16.74 20.92 -35.43
C GLY A 208 -16.43 20.43 -34.01
N SER A 209 -16.68 21.24 -32.97
CA SER A 209 -16.17 20.96 -31.62
C SER A 209 -17.12 20.12 -30.75
N SER A 210 -16.99 18.79 -30.79
CA SER A 210 -17.72 17.81 -29.95
C SER A 210 -19.25 17.88 -30.04
N SER A 211 -19.87 16.95 -30.79
CA SER A 211 -21.33 16.86 -31.01
C SER A 211 -22.18 17.33 -29.83
N ILE A 212 -23.06 18.31 -30.10
CA ILE A 212 -23.99 18.93 -29.14
C ILE A 212 -24.81 17.87 -28.39
N GLN A 213 -25.21 16.80 -29.08
CA GLN A 213 -25.92 15.65 -28.50
C GLN A 213 -25.11 14.94 -27.39
N GLY A 214 -23.78 14.85 -27.54
CA GLY A 214 -22.88 14.30 -26.52
C GLY A 214 -22.77 15.20 -25.28
N VAL A 215 -22.88 16.52 -25.46
CA VAL A 215 -23.00 17.47 -24.34
C VAL A 215 -24.36 17.28 -23.65
N PHE A 216 -25.46 17.28 -24.40
CA PHE A 216 -26.81 17.08 -23.87
C PHE A 216 -26.97 15.74 -23.11
N ALA A 217 -26.44 14.65 -23.66
CA ALA A 217 -26.41 13.34 -22.99
C ALA A 217 -25.60 13.37 -21.68
N SER A 218 -24.49 14.11 -21.64
CA SER A 218 -23.68 14.29 -20.43
C SER A 218 -24.38 15.16 -19.38
N ILE A 219 -25.19 16.14 -19.81
CA ILE A 219 -26.04 16.94 -18.93
C ILE A 219 -27.23 16.13 -18.38
N ALA A 220 -27.85 15.27 -19.20
CA ALA A 220 -28.87 14.34 -18.74
C ALA A 220 -28.30 13.36 -17.69
N ARG A 221 -27.07 12.86 -17.89
CA ARG A 221 -26.33 12.08 -16.88
C ARG A 221 -26.04 12.88 -15.61
N LEU A 222 -25.61 14.13 -15.72
CA LEU A 222 -25.34 15.01 -14.56
C LEU A 222 -26.58 15.12 -13.66
N ARG A 223 -27.75 15.41 -14.25
CA ARG A 223 -29.02 15.46 -13.51
C ARG A 223 -29.38 14.08 -12.92
N HIS A 224 -29.25 13.00 -13.69
CA HIS A 224 -29.54 11.64 -13.23
C HIS A 224 -28.71 11.28 -11.98
N THR A 225 -27.39 11.49 -12.02
CA THR A 225 -26.51 11.22 -10.87
C THR A 225 -26.82 12.13 -9.66
N ALA A 226 -27.15 13.40 -9.89
CA ALA A 226 -27.53 14.34 -8.82
C ALA A 226 -28.83 13.91 -8.10
N VAL A 227 -29.81 13.40 -8.85
CA VAL A 227 -31.11 12.94 -8.34
C VAL A 227 -31.00 11.56 -7.67
N HIS A 228 -30.32 10.59 -8.29
CA HIS A 228 -30.20 9.22 -7.78
C HIS A 228 -29.21 9.07 -6.63
N ARG A 229 -28.39 10.09 -6.32
CA ARG A 229 -27.54 10.17 -5.11
C ARG A 229 -26.56 8.99 -4.94
N ALA A 230 -26.22 8.32 -6.04
CA ALA A 230 -25.19 7.28 -6.04
C ALA A 230 -23.78 7.90 -5.91
N PRO A 231 -22.85 7.28 -5.17
CA PRO A 231 -21.44 7.61 -5.28
C PRO A 231 -20.93 7.38 -6.71
N ILE A 232 -20.16 8.31 -7.26
CA ILE A 232 -19.49 8.14 -8.56
C ILE A 232 -17.97 8.23 -8.43
N PHE A 233 -17.27 7.64 -9.40
CA PHE A 233 -15.82 7.70 -9.46
C PHE A 233 -15.34 9.13 -9.68
N ALA A 234 -14.16 9.46 -9.15
CA ALA A 234 -13.56 10.79 -9.29
C ALA A 234 -13.45 11.24 -10.76
N GLU A 235 -13.08 10.32 -11.65
CA GLU A 235 -12.96 10.59 -13.08
C GLU A 235 -14.32 10.84 -13.76
N GLU A 236 -15.40 10.19 -13.31
CA GLU A 236 -16.75 10.54 -13.81
C GLU A 236 -17.17 11.94 -13.34
N LEU A 237 -16.83 12.32 -12.10
CA LEU A 237 -17.12 13.66 -11.59
C LEU A 237 -16.36 14.74 -12.38
N ARG A 238 -15.09 14.50 -12.74
CA ARG A 238 -14.31 15.35 -13.66
C ARG A 238 -15.08 15.62 -14.95
N GLN A 239 -15.46 14.54 -15.64
CA GLN A 239 -16.11 14.59 -16.96
C GLN A 239 -17.49 15.28 -16.94
N LEU A 240 -18.27 15.09 -15.87
CA LEU A 240 -19.57 15.76 -15.73
C LEU A 240 -19.43 17.28 -15.55
N VAL A 241 -18.48 17.76 -14.73
CA VAL A 241 -18.27 19.21 -14.53
C VAL A 241 -17.58 19.85 -15.74
N GLU A 242 -16.71 19.13 -16.46
CA GLU A 242 -16.19 19.57 -17.76
C GLU A 242 -17.29 19.67 -18.84
N SER A 243 -18.28 18.79 -18.81
CA SER A 243 -19.44 18.87 -19.71
C SER A 243 -20.38 20.03 -19.34
N ALA A 244 -20.53 20.35 -18.05
CA ALA A 244 -21.23 21.55 -17.59
C ALA A 244 -20.61 22.84 -18.15
N VAL A 245 -19.28 22.94 -18.16
CA VAL A 245 -18.56 24.07 -18.78
C VAL A 245 -18.92 24.19 -20.27
N LYS A 246 -18.81 23.10 -21.03
CA LYS A 246 -19.12 23.09 -22.48
C LYS A 246 -20.57 23.52 -22.76
N PHE A 247 -21.52 23.07 -21.95
CA PHE A 247 -22.93 23.44 -22.09
C PHE A 247 -23.18 24.93 -21.78
N ALA A 248 -22.57 25.48 -20.72
CA ALA A 248 -22.68 26.91 -20.42
C ALA A 248 -22.03 27.80 -21.51
N GLN A 249 -20.95 27.32 -22.15
CA GLN A 249 -20.34 27.98 -23.31
C GLN A 249 -21.23 27.91 -24.56
N LEU A 250 -21.91 26.78 -24.79
CA LEU A 250 -22.85 26.58 -25.90
C LEU A 250 -24.08 27.53 -25.80
N LEU A 251 -24.53 27.82 -24.58
CA LEU A 251 -25.56 28.83 -24.29
C LEU A 251 -25.01 30.27 -24.23
N GLN A 252 -23.76 30.50 -24.63
CA GLN A 252 -23.05 31.79 -24.60
C GLN A 252 -22.93 32.47 -23.21
N ASP A 253 -23.24 31.78 -22.11
CA ASP A 253 -23.11 32.37 -20.79
C ASP A 253 -21.66 32.37 -20.29
N ARG A 254 -20.94 33.41 -20.72
CA ARG A 254 -19.55 33.65 -20.31
C ARG A 254 -19.38 33.74 -18.79
N ARG A 255 -20.36 34.24 -18.04
CA ARG A 255 -20.25 34.43 -16.58
C ARG A 255 -20.33 33.09 -15.85
N ARG A 256 -21.38 32.31 -16.10
CA ARG A 256 -21.61 31.00 -15.49
C ARG A 256 -20.62 29.96 -16.02
N ALA A 257 -20.21 30.05 -17.29
CA ALA A 257 -19.09 29.25 -17.81
C ALA A 257 -17.77 29.51 -17.06
N LEU A 258 -17.39 30.77 -16.77
CA LEU A 258 -16.20 31.09 -15.98
C LEU A 258 -16.31 30.59 -14.52
N GLN A 259 -17.50 30.65 -13.91
CA GLN A 259 -17.75 30.08 -12.59
C GLN A 259 -17.58 28.56 -12.58
N LEU A 260 -18.10 27.86 -13.59
CA LEU A 260 -17.95 26.41 -13.76
C LEU A 260 -16.51 26.02 -14.08
N GLN A 261 -15.78 26.75 -14.94
CA GLN A 261 -14.36 26.50 -15.24
C GLN A 261 -13.49 26.57 -13.98
N LYS A 262 -13.78 27.53 -13.08
CA LYS A 262 -13.11 27.61 -11.77
C LYS A 262 -13.43 26.41 -10.88
N LEU A 263 -14.69 25.94 -10.88
CA LEU A 263 -15.09 24.74 -10.16
C LEU A 263 -14.38 23.49 -10.71
N THR A 264 -14.37 23.28 -12.03
CA THR A 264 -13.60 22.21 -12.71
C THR A 264 -12.13 22.24 -12.31
N SER A 265 -11.52 23.43 -12.32
CA SER A 265 -10.09 23.60 -12.01
C SER A 265 -9.75 23.19 -10.57
N GLU A 266 -10.58 23.58 -9.59
CA GLU A 266 -10.41 23.14 -8.20
C GLU A 266 -10.69 21.64 -8.02
N VAL A 267 -11.76 21.11 -8.64
CA VAL A 267 -12.12 19.68 -8.62
C VAL A 267 -10.97 18.83 -9.16
N ASN A 268 -10.46 19.17 -10.34
CA ASN A 268 -9.35 18.47 -10.98
C ASN A 268 -8.07 18.57 -10.14
N ALA A 269 -7.78 19.73 -9.54
CA ALA A 269 -6.65 19.88 -8.62
C ALA A 269 -6.78 18.97 -7.37
N LYS A 270 -7.98 18.85 -6.76
CA LYS A 270 -8.15 17.98 -5.57
C LYS A 270 -8.12 16.50 -5.93
N ILE A 271 -8.69 16.12 -7.07
CA ILE A 271 -8.67 14.75 -7.58
C ILE A 271 -7.23 14.33 -7.86
N ASN A 272 -6.50 15.09 -8.68
CA ASN A 272 -5.10 14.80 -9.01
C ASN A 272 -4.22 14.75 -7.74
N ALA A 273 -4.45 15.65 -6.76
CA ALA A 273 -3.76 15.60 -5.48
C ALA A 273 -4.04 14.31 -4.70
N MET A 274 -5.29 13.85 -4.63
CA MET A 274 -5.67 12.61 -3.94
C MET A 274 -5.16 11.35 -4.67
N GLU A 275 -5.13 11.36 -6.00
CA GLU A 275 -4.57 10.27 -6.81
C GLU A 275 -3.07 10.10 -6.57
N LEU A 276 -2.33 11.21 -6.54
CA LEU A 276 -0.91 11.21 -6.17
C LEU A 276 -0.69 10.78 -4.70
N SER A 277 -1.59 11.15 -3.77
CA SER A 277 -1.55 10.66 -2.38
C SER A 277 -1.77 9.15 -2.30
N LYS A 278 -2.77 8.62 -3.02
CA LYS A 278 -3.10 7.19 -3.06
C LYS A 278 -1.96 6.38 -3.65
N LYS A 279 -1.48 6.74 -4.85
CA LYS A 279 -0.37 6.03 -5.49
C LYS A 279 0.89 6.01 -4.60
N PHE A 280 1.22 7.12 -3.94
CA PHE A 280 2.35 7.16 -2.99
C PHE A 280 2.16 6.21 -1.80
N LEU A 281 0.94 6.07 -1.28
CA LEU A 281 0.63 5.12 -0.20
C LEU A 281 0.71 3.66 -0.68
N GLU A 282 0.25 3.36 -1.90
CA GLU A 282 0.38 2.03 -2.51
C GLU A 282 1.85 1.69 -2.77
N ASP A 283 2.58 2.53 -3.51
CA ASP A 283 4.01 2.37 -3.82
C ASP A 283 4.83 2.11 -2.53
N LYS A 284 4.54 2.86 -1.45
CA LYS A 284 5.19 2.67 -0.15
C LYS A 284 4.79 1.35 0.52
N THR A 285 3.50 0.98 0.49
CA THR A 285 3.01 -0.26 1.10
C THR A 285 3.55 -1.49 0.39
N THR A 286 3.57 -1.49 -0.95
CA THR A 286 4.13 -2.58 -1.75
C THR A 286 5.61 -2.84 -1.42
N ARG A 287 6.44 -1.79 -1.29
CA ARG A 287 7.86 -1.93 -0.91
C ARG A 287 8.04 -2.50 0.50
N LEU A 288 7.27 -2.00 1.47
CA LEU A 288 7.29 -2.52 2.84
C LEU A 288 6.90 -4.00 2.88
N LEU A 289 5.91 -4.41 2.08
CA LEU A 289 5.51 -5.83 1.95
C LEU A 289 6.58 -6.69 1.23
N GLN A 290 7.31 -6.14 0.26
CA GLN A 290 8.44 -6.80 -0.40
C GLN A 290 9.61 -7.02 0.57
N GLU A 291 9.95 -6.02 1.39
CA GLU A 291 11.01 -6.15 2.39
C GLU A 291 10.61 -7.10 3.53
N ILE A 292 9.36 -7.05 4.01
CA ILE A 292 8.83 -8.05 4.97
C ILE A 292 8.88 -9.46 4.37
N GLN A 293 8.62 -9.62 3.07
CA GLN A 293 8.74 -10.91 2.39
C GLN A 293 10.21 -11.38 2.35
N ARG A 294 11.16 -10.50 2.00
CA ARG A 294 12.60 -10.80 2.01
C ARG A 294 13.10 -11.20 3.40
N GLN A 295 12.60 -10.55 4.45
CA GLN A 295 12.94 -10.88 5.84
C GLN A 295 12.37 -12.23 6.28
N ARG A 296 11.20 -12.63 5.78
CA ARG A 296 10.68 -14.00 5.99
C ARG A 296 11.54 -15.04 5.29
N GLU A 297 11.89 -14.81 4.02
CA GLU A 297 12.78 -15.68 3.24
C GLU A 297 14.22 -15.76 3.80
N GLU A 298 14.61 -14.83 4.67
CA GLU A 298 15.82 -14.91 5.51
C GLU A 298 15.62 -15.85 6.70
N LEU A 299 14.56 -15.64 7.48
CA LEU A 299 14.23 -16.43 8.67
C LEU A 299 13.94 -17.90 8.33
N ASP A 300 13.15 -18.17 7.27
CA ASP A 300 12.84 -19.51 6.77
C ASP A 300 14.13 -20.29 6.43
N ARG A 301 15.16 -19.58 5.96
CA ARG A 301 16.47 -20.17 5.63
C ARG A 301 17.33 -20.42 6.87
N MET A 302 17.31 -19.49 7.83
CA MET A 302 17.98 -19.64 9.13
C MET A 302 17.41 -20.81 9.93
N GLU A 303 16.08 -20.95 9.96
CA GLU A 303 15.38 -22.07 10.60
C GLU A 303 15.80 -23.40 9.98
N LYS A 304 15.75 -23.52 8.64
CA LYS A 304 16.19 -24.73 7.94
C LYS A 304 17.66 -25.06 8.22
N ALA A 305 18.56 -24.06 8.23
CA ALA A 305 19.97 -24.26 8.50
C ALA A 305 20.24 -24.77 9.93
N ALA A 306 19.53 -24.22 10.93
CA ALA A 306 19.64 -24.66 12.32
C ALA A 306 19.14 -26.10 12.52
N ILE A 307 18.06 -26.49 11.84
CA ILE A 307 17.56 -27.87 11.84
C ILE A 307 18.58 -28.83 11.20
N GLU A 308 19.19 -28.44 10.08
CA GLU A 308 20.19 -29.26 9.39
C GLU A 308 21.48 -29.44 10.22
N ASP A 309 21.93 -28.40 10.92
CA ASP A 309 23.10 -28.46 11.82
C ASP A 309 22.84 -29.36 13.03
N MET A 310 21.69 -29.21 13.69
CA MET A 310 21.24 -30.08 14.79
C MET A 310 21.26 -31.56 14.40
N LEU A 311 20.77 -31.90 13.20
CA LEU A 311 20.75 -33.28 12.69
C LEU A 311 22.17 -33.82 12.39
N LYS A 312 23.10 -32.97 11.94
CA LYS A 312 24.51 -33.34 11.77
C LYS A 312 25.17 -33.63 13.11
N VAL A 313 24.99 -32.76 14.10
CA VAL A 313 25.54 -32.95 15.46
C VAL A 313 24.98 -34.21 16.12
N ASP A 314 23.67 -34.45 16.03
CA ASP A 314 23.02 -35.67 16.53
C ASP A 314 23.56 -36.94 15.87
N SER A 315 23.72 -36.96 14.54
CA SER A 315 24.26 -38.14 13.84
C SER A 315 25.73 -38.41 14.21
N GLY A 316 26.57 -37.38 14.35
CA GLY A 316 27.94 -37.53 14.84
C GLY A 316 28.01 -38.07 16.28
N ASN A 317 27.16 -37.55 17.18
CA ASN A 317 27.05 -38.04 18.55
C ASN A 317 26.62 -39.51 18.60
N LYS A 318 25.67 -39.93 17.74
CA LYS A 318 25.25 -41.34 17.64
C LYS A 318 26.39 -42.27 17.23
N THR A 319 27.23 -41.88 16.27
CA THR A 319 28.43 -42.65 15.90
C THR A 319 29.43 -42.74 17.05
N ILE A 320 29.69 -41.64 17.76
CA ILE A 320 30.62 -41.64 18.91
C ILE A 320 30.11 -42.57 20.03
N ILE A 321 28.82 -42.45 20.40
CA ILE A 321 28.20 -43.28 21.43
C ILE A 321 28.19 -44.76 21.02
N GLY A 322 27.90 -45.07 19.75
CA GLY A 322 27.98 -46.43 19.21
C GLY A 322 29.37 -47.03 19.35
N ASN A 323 30.42 -46.31 18.93
CA ASN A 323 31.81 -46.76 19.05
C ASN A 323 32.24 -46.98 20.51
N VAL A 324 31.83 -46.11 21.43
CA VAL A 324 32.12 -46.25 22.87
C VAL A 324 31.41 -47.46 23.47
N LEU A 325 30.14 -47.70 23.11
CA LEU A 325 29.39 -48.88 23.53
C LEU A 325 29.98 -50.17 22.97
N GLU A 326 30.37 -50.20 21.69
CA GLU A 326 31.07 -51.33 21.08
C GLU A 326 32.38 -51.64 21.80
N GLN A 327 33.19 -50.62 22.12
CA GLN A 327 34.46 -50.84 22.83
C GLN A 327 34.21 -51.33 24.26
N ALA A 328 33.19 -50.81 24.95
CA ALA A 328 32.81 -51.30 26.28
C ALA A 328 32.34 -52.77 26.23
N VAL A 329 31.52 -53.15 25.25
CA VAL A 329 31.08 -54.54 25.03
C VAL A 329 32.27 -55.45 24.71
N ARG A 330 33.19 -55.02 23.84
CA ARG A 330 34.43 -55.76 23.56
C ARG A 330 35.21 -56.00 24.86
N ASN A 331 35.52 -54.94 25.61
CA ASN A 331 36.26 -55.04 26.88
C ASN A 331 35.58 -56.00 27.88
N ILE A 332 34.26 -55.91 28.08
CA ILE A 332 33.51 -56.75 29.04
C ILE A 332 33.51 -58.23 28.65
N PHE A 333 33.52 -58.56 27.35
CA PHE A 333 33.31 -59.93 26.86
C PHE A 333 34.55 -60.60 26.22
N THR A 334 35.62 -59.88 25.89
CA THR A 334 36.88 -60.49 25.40
C THR A 334 37.87 -60.80 26.51
N ASP A 335 37.95 -59.97 27.55
CA ASP A 335 38.92 -60.07 28.67
C ASP A 335 38.83 -61.40 29.46
N LYS A 336 37.74 -62.15 29.29
CA LYS A 336 37.56 -63.49 29.87
C LYS A 336 38.35 -64.61 29.19
N ARG A 337 38.87 -64.43 27.96
CA ARG A 337 39.63 -65.51 27.27
C ARG A 337 41.10 -65.57 27.64
N ASP A 338 41.70 -64.46 28.06
CA ASP A 338 43.12 -64.41 28.38
C ASP A 338 43.40 -64.82 29.85
N GLN A 339 42.42 -64.67 30.74
CA GLN A 339 42.55 -65.11 32.15
C GLN A 339 42.56 -66.64 32.32
N GLU A 340 41.80 -67.41 31.52
CA GLU A 340 41.82 -68.89 31.62
C GLU A 340 43.14 -69.50 31.11
N SER A 341 43.90 -68.82 30.25
CA SER A 341 45.20 -69.31 29.76
C SER A 341 46.36 -69.09 30.74
N ALA A 342 46.20 -68.21 31.74
CA ALA A 342 47.25 -67.86 32.69
C ALA A 342 47.32 -68.77 33.93
N VAL A 343 46.19 -69.34 34.36
CA VAL A 343 46.04 -70.03 35.67
C VAL A 343 46.87 -71.31 35.81
N VAL A 344 47.35 -71.89 34.70
CA VAL A 344 48.06 -73.19 34.71
C VAL A 344 49.56 -73.07 35.06
N ARG A 345 50.14 -71.86 35.13
CA ARG A 345 51.58 -71.66 35.48
C ARG A 345 51.86 -70.43 36.34
N ASN A 346 51.69 -70.58 37.66
CA ASN A 346 52.82 -70.50 38.62
C ASN A 346 52.32 -70.55 40.08
N THR A 347 52.54 -71.67 40.75
CA THR A 347 52.59 -71.74 42.22
C THR A 347 54.00 -72.12 42.65
N ASN A 348 54.76 -71.17 43.17
CA ASN A 348 55.88 -71.38 44.10
C ASN A 348 56.39 -70.03 44.65
N SER A 349 56.74 -70.03 45.94
CA SER A 349 57.38 -68.96 46.73
C SER A 349 56.59 -67.64 46.88
N GLU A 350 56.28 -67.14 48.09
CA GLU A 350 57.17 -66.69 49.19
C GLU A 350 57.91 -65.38 48.84
N GLU A 351 57.97 -64.35 49.69
CA GLU A 351 57.24 -64.02 50.94
C GLU A 351 57.46 -62.50 51.25
N VAL A 352 56.84 -61.98 52.32
CA VAL A 352 57.18 -60.74 53.05
C VAL A 352 56.99 -59.37 52.35
N GLY A 353 56.16 -58.53 53.00
CA GLY A 353 56.56 -57.14 53.31
C GLY A 353 55.73 -56.00 52.72
N GLY A 354 55.30 -55.07 53.57
CA GLY A 354 54.77 -53.75 53.18
C GLY A 354 53.34 -53.45 53.68
N ARG A 355 53.20 -52.37 54.45
CA ARG A 355 51.92 -51.73 54.83
C ARG A 355 52.05 -50.19 54.65
N PRO A 356 50.94 -49.42 54.67
CA PRO A 356 50.62 -48.56 53.52
C PRO A 356 50.65 -47.06 53.86
N ASP A 357 50.47 -46.22 52.85
CA ASP A 357 49.73 -44.95 53.02
C ASP A 357 49.20 -44.36 51.70
N GLY A 358 48.28 -43.39 51.82
CA GLY A 358 47.98 -42.31 50.84
C GLY A 358 47.52 -42.64 49.40
N GLU A 359 46.57 -41.92 48.79
CA GLU A 359 45.69 -40.84 49.25
C GLU A 359 44.45 -40.76 48.33
N ARG A 360 43.36 -40.09 48.74
CA ARG A 360 42.04 -40.19 48.06
C ARG A 360 41.53 -38.82 47.56
N ALA A 361 41.88 -38.45 46.33
CA ALA A 361 41.41 -37.23 45.70
C ALA A 361 39.99 -37.38 45.10
N LEU A 362 39.01 -36.67 45.66
CA LEU A 362 37.75 -36.36 44.97
C LEU A 362 37.94 -35.10 44.11
N ILE A 363 37.43 -35.10 42.88
CA ILE A 363 37.21 -33.87 42.10
C ILE A 363 35.71 -33.57 42.11
N LYS A 364 35.34 -32.36 42.54
CA LYS A 364 33.96 -31.87 42.56
C LYS A 364 33.52 -31.38 41.18
N TRP A 365 32.22 -31.42 40.95
CA TRP A 365 31.57 -30.59 39.93
C TRP A 365 31.14 -29.28 40.59
N ASP A 366 31.54 -28.14 40.03
CA ASP A 366 31.00 -26.83 40.40
C ASP A 366 30.00 -26.35 39.34
N VAL A 367 28.80 -25.95 39.81
CA VAL A 367 27.75 -25.35 38.97
C VAL A 367 27.73 -23.85 39.23
N GLY A 368 28.35 -23.07 38.35
CA GLY A 368 28.46 -21.62 38.49
C GLY A 368 27.17 -20.88 38.13
N THR A 369 26.36 -20.52 39.14
CA THR A 369 25.25 -19.59 38.97
C THR A 369 25.75 -18.14 38.98
N VAL A 370 25.48 -17.37 37.93
CA VAL A 370 25.55 -15.90 37.94
C VAL A 370 24.33 -15.34 37.20
N GLY A 371 23.65 -14.38 37.80
CA GLY A 371 22.70 -13.49 37.14
C GLY A 371 23.16 -12.04 37.27
N GLY A 372 22.77 -11.20 36.31
CA GLY A 372 23.14 -9.78 36.22
C GLY A 372 22.56 -9.16 34.95
#